data_AF-A0A0K0DKM5-F1
#
_entry.id   AF-A0A0K0DKM5-F1
#
_cell.length_a   1.000
_cell.length_b   1.000
_cell.length_c   1.000
_cell.angle_alpha   90.00
_cell.angle_beta   90.00
_cell.angle_gamma   90.00
#
_symmetry.space_group_name_H-M   'P 1'
#
loop_
_entity.id
_entity.type
_entity.pdbx_description
1 polymer ?
#
loop_
_entity_poly.entity_id
_entity_poly.type
_entity_poly.pdbx_seq_one_letter_code
_entity_poly.pdbx_strand_id
1 'polypeptide(L)'
;MTDASLVWSEAQSECRNALLAAFTSEATVACAALRAAAYILISEGSNFDRELLSSVGRSLSHQSVEVRRVAAVVLGHILRSAPCQLENSLLKVVVPHLVNGAKESNSAVRSASELALVYAFHFQDGQDGFDNYLLSVEGAAKTILSELQPALRRVVRNADLTFEPVSNILAVS
;
A
#
# COMPACT_ATOMS: atom_id res chain seq x y z
N MET A 1 -20.66 -20.66 20.05
CA MET A 1 -19.44 -19.83 19.96
C MET A 1 -19.31 -19.45 18.50
N THR A 2 -19.69 -18.23 18.15
CA THR A 2 -19.49 -17.70 16.79
C THR A 2 -18.01 -17.45 16.67
N ASP A 3 -17.32 -18.27 15.87
CA ASP A 3 -15.90 -18.07 15.61
C ASP A 3 -15.75 -16.68 14.95
N ALA A 4 -14.78 -15.88 15.40
CA ALA A 4 -14.56 -14.53 14.85
C ALA A 4 -14.30 -14.58 13.33
N SER A 5 -13.79 -15.72 12.86
CA SER A 5 -13.65 -16.05 11.44
C SER A 5 -14.98 -16.08 10.68
N LEU A 6 -16.06 -16.53 11.33
CA LEU A 6 -17.40 -16.62 10.75
C LEU A 6 -18.01 -15.23 10.53
N VAL A 7 -17.84 -14.33 11.50
CA VAL A 7 -18.36 -12.95 11.46
C VAL A 7 -17.70 -12.15 10.33
N TRP A 8 -16.39 -12.30 10.15
CA TRP A 8 -15.69 -11.66 9.03
C TRP A 8 -16.13 -12.23 7.68
N SER A 9 -16.38 -13.54 7.58
CA SER A 9 -16.82 -14.16 6.33
C SER A 9 -18.24 -13.75 5.91
N GLU A 10 -19.15 -13.55 6.87
CA GLU A 10 -20.54 -13.16 6.59
C GLU A 10 -20.69 -11.66 6.36
N ALA A 11 -19.95 -10.82 7.09
CA ALA A 11 -20.02 -9.36 6.98
C ALA A 11 -18.96 -8.77 6.03
N GLN A 12 -18.18 -9.61 5.34
CA GLN A 12 -17.05 -9.16 4.51
C GLN A 12 -17.46 -8.09 3.51
N SER A 13 -18.62 -8.28 2.87
CA SER A 13 -19.10 -7.39 1.82
C SER A 13 -19.56 -6.04 2.35
N GLU A 14 -20.25 -6.03 3.48
CA GLU A 14 -20.77 -4.87 4.18
C GLU A 14 -19.62 -4.07 4.80
N CYS A 15 -18.67 -4.76 5.45
CA CYS A 15 -17.46 -4.16 5.98
C CYS A 15 -16.61 -3.53 4.86
N ARG A 16 -16.43 -4.22 3.74
CA ARG A 16 -15.76 -3.65 2.57
C ARG A 16 -16.48 -2.39 2.10
N ASN A 17 -17.79 -2.46 1.84
CA ASN A 17 -18.56 -1.31 1.37
C ASN A 17 -18.48 -0.10 2.32
N ALA A 18 -18.54 -0.35 3.64
CA ALA A 18 -18.38 0.70 4.64
C ALA A 18 -16.97 1.34 4.60
N LEU A 19 -15.91 0.54 4.48
CA LEU A 19 -14.54 1.04 4.33
C LEU A 19 -14.37 1.85 3.05
N LEU A 20 -14.91 1.37 1.92
CA LEU A 20 -14.86 2.07 0.64
C LEU A 20 -15.51 3.45 0.72
N ALA A 21 -16.68 3.56 1.37
CA ALA A 21 -17.33 4.84 1.61
C ALA A 21 -16.52 5.74 2.57
N ALA A 22 -15.89 5.14 3.59
CA ALA A 22 -15.07 5.88 4.54
C ALA A 22 -13.79 6.46 3.90
N PHE A 23 -13.20 5.81 2.89
CA PHE A 23 -12.00 6.30 2.21
C PHE A 23 -12.19 7.64 1.48
N THR A 24 -13.43 8.00 1.14
CA THR A 24 -13.78 9.27 0.49
C THR A 24 -14.32 10.31 1.48
N SER A 25 -14.31 10.00 2.78
CA SER A 25 -14.77 10.90 3.83
C SER A 25 -13.69 11.90 4.25
N GLU A 26 -14.00 12.74 5.24
CA GLU A 26 -13.03 13.64 5.86
C GLU A 26 -11.77 12.91 6.34
N ALA A 27 -10.65 13.64 6.38
CA ALA A 27 -9.32 13.05 6.52
C ALA A 27 -9.18 12.08 7.71
N THR A 28 -9.75 12.43 8.86
CA THR A 28 -9.70 11.60 10.07
C THR A 28 -10.40 10.24 9.89
N VAL A 29 -11.58 10.24 9.28
CA VAL A 29 -12.37 9.03 8.99
C VAL A 29 -11.68 8.18 7.94
N ALA A 30 -11.22 8.80 6.85
CA ALA A 30 -10.51 8.11 5.78
C ALA A 30 -9.20 7.46 6.29
N CYS A 31 -8.41 8.20 7.07
CA CYS A 31 -7.17 7.68 7.65
C CYS A 31 -7.41 6.53 8.64
N ALA A 32 -8.48 6.58 9.44
CA ALA A 32 -8.84 5.48 10.34
C ALA A 32 -9.27 4.23 9.55
N ALA A 33 -10.11 4.41 8.53
CA ALA A 33 -10.56 3.32 7.65
C ALA A 33 -9.38 2.69 6.90
N LEU A 34 -8.44 3.47 6.37
CA LEU A 34 -7.25 2.97 5.69
C LEU A 34 -6.40 2.06 6.58
N ARG A 35 -6.25 2.41 7.86
CA ARG A 35 -5.54 1.59 8.84
C ARG A 35 -6.28 0.28 9.14
N ALA A 36 -7.60 0.35 9.31
CA ALA A 36 -8.44 -0.83 9.49
C ALA A 36 -8.34 -1.78 8.29
N ALA A 37 -8.43 -1.24 7.08
CA ALA A 37 -8.28 -1.99 5.84
C ALA A 37 -6.90 -2.66 5.72
N ALA A 38 -5.82 -2.02 6.17
CA ALA A 38 -4.52 -2.67 6.22
C ALA A 38 -4.47 -3.88 7.16
N TYR A 39 -5.03 -3.78 8.38
CA TYR A 39 -5.07 -4.93 9.28
C TYR A 39 -5.86 -6.09 8.69
N ILE A 40 -6.97 -5.81 8.03
CA ILE A 40 -7.76 -6.80 7.30
C ILE A 40 -6.91 -7.47 6.21
N LEU A 41 -6.35 -6.68 5.29
CA LEU A 41 -5.56 -7.20 4.17
C LEU A 41 -4.33 -7.99 4.65
N ILE A 42 -3.65 -7.52 5.70
CA ILE A 42 -2.51 -8.23 6.31
C ILE A 42 -2.96 -9.58 6.91
N SER A 43 -4.14 -9.63 7.53
CA SER A 43 -4.67 -10.87 8.12
C SER A 43 -5.09 -11.92 7.07
N GLU A 44 -5.41 -11.49 5.84
CA GLU A 44 -5.75 -12.38 4.72
C GLU A 44 -4.52 -13.11 4.14
N GLY A 45 -3.31 -12.66 4.47
CA GLY A 45 -2.06 -13.26 4.01
C GLY A 45 -1.90 -13.19 2.51
N SER A 46 -2.10 -14.30 1.80
CA SER A 46 -1.93 -14.38 0.34
C SER A 46 -3.23 -14.19 -0.45
N ASN A 47 -4.40 -14.19 0.21
CA ASN A 47 -5.72 -14.15 -0.43
C ASN A 47 -6.34 -12.75 -0.33
N PHE A 48 -5.63 -11.73 -0.79
CA PHE A 48 -6.09 -10.34 -0.68
C PHE A 48 -7.44 -10.09 -1.36
N ASP A 49 -8.33 -9.40 -0.67
CA ASP A 49 -9.47 -8.73 -1.27
C ASP A 49 -8.97 -7.66 -2.26
N ARG A 50 -8.99 -8.02 -3.56
CA ARG A 50 -8.49 -7.18 -4.65
C ARG A 50 -9.24 -5.84 -4.74
N GLU A 51 -10.53 -5.83 -4.43
CA GLU A 51 -11.34 -4.60 -4.51
C GLU A 51 -10.97 -3.63 -3.38
N LEU A 52 -10.79 -4.15 -2.17
CA LEU A 52 -10.31 -3.37 -1.04
C LEU A 52 -8.89 -2.85 -1.30
N LEU A 53 -7.97 -3.72 -1.73
CA LEU A 53 -6.59 -3.35 -2.07
C LEU A 53 -6.53 -2.26 -3.15
N SER A 54 -7.32 -2.39 -4.21
CA SER A 54 -7.42 -1.37 -5.27
C SER A 54 -7.90 -0.04 -4.73
N SER A 55 -8.85 -0.07 -3.80
CA SER A 55 -9.43 1.14 -3.24
C SER A 55 -8.49 1.86 -2.29
N VAL A 56 -7.70 1.12 -1.49
CA VAL A 56 -6.59 1.68 -0.72
C VAL A 56 -5.57 2.35 -1.66
N GLY A 57 -5.25 1.70 -2.80
CA GLY A 57 -4.44 2.28 -3.87
C GLY A 57 -4.97 3.62 -4.38
N ARG A 58 -6.27 3.69 -4.70
CA ARG A 58 -6.92 4.91 -5.20
C ARG A 58 -6.90 6.06 -4.20
N SER A 59 -6.82 5.80 -2.89
CA SER A 59 -6.70 6.84 -1.86
C SER A 59 -5.39 7.65 -1.95
N LEU A 60 -4.38 7.20 -2.72
CA LEU A 60 -3.22 8.02 -3.09
C LEU A 60 -3.56 9.20 -4.00
N SER A 61 -4.77 9.27 -4.56
CA SER A 61 -5.28 10.43 -5.30
C SER A 61 -6.25 11.29 -4.48
N HIS A 62 -6.36 11.04 -3.17
CA HIS A 62 -7.27 11.79 -2.31
C HIS A 62 -6.87 13.27 -2.18
N GLN A 63 -7.84 14.17 -2.01
CA GLN A 63 -7.60 15.62 -1.90
C GLN A 63 -6.71 15.99 -0.70
N SER A 64 -6.89 15.32 0.43
CA SER A 64 -6.08 15.50 1.63
C SER A 64 -4.71 14.83 1.48
N VAL A 65 -3.64 15.62 1.64
CA VAL A 65 -2.24 15.16 1.70
C VAL A 65 -2.06 14.11 2.78
N GLU A 66 -2.72 14.28 3.93
CA GLU A 66 -2.63 13.34 5.05
C GLU A 66 -3.16 11.97 4.66
N VAL A 67 -4.32 11.92 3.98
CA VAL A 67 -4.92 10.66 3.51
C VAL A 67 -4.01 9.99 2.48
N ARG A 68 -3.43 10.76 1.55
CA ARG A 68 -2.46 10.20 0.58
C ARG A 68 -1.24 9.61 1.27
N ARG A 69 -0.68 10.32 2.27
CA ARG A 69 0.45 9.82 3.06
C ARG A 69 0.07 8.53 3.78
N VAL A 70 -1.06 8.51 4.49
CA VAL A 70 -1.52 7.33 5.22
C VAL A 70 -1.76 6.17 4.25
N ALA A 71 -2.36 6.41 3.08
CA ALA A 71 -2.55 5.41 2.03
C ALA A 71 -1.22 4.77 1.59
N ALA A 72 -0.17 5.58 1.35
CA ALA A 72 1.17 5.08 1.04
C ALA A 72 1.74 4.21 2.16
N VAL A 73 1.65 4.69 3.41
CA VAL A 73 2.17 3.98 4.59
C VAL A 73 1.47 2.64 4.77
N VAL A 74 0.13 2.61 4.71
CA VAL A 74 -0.62 1.37 4.93
C VAL A 74 -0.39 0.36 3.80
N LEU A 75 -0.26 0.80 2.53
CA LEU A 75 0.16 -0.07 1.42
C LEU A 75 1.54 -0.66 1.67
N GLY A 76 2.47 0.17 2.14
CA GLY A 76 3.80 -0.29 2.51
C GLY A 76 3.78 -1.39 3.58
N HIS A 77 2.94 -1.27 4.60
CA HIS A 77 2.77 -2.32 5.61
C HIS A 77 2.11 -3.58 5.06
N ILE A 78 1.10 -3.45 4.20
CA ILE A 78 0.46 -4.59 3.51
C ILE A 78 1.52 -5.37 2.70
N LEU A 79 2.29 -4.66 1.87
CA LEU A 79 3.30 -5.24 1.00
C LEU A 79 4.46 -5.85 1.79
N ARG A 80 4.90 -5.18 2.87
CA ARG A 80 5.95 -5.68 3.77
C ARG A 80 5.54 -6.96 4.49
N SER A 81 4.25 -7.10 4.83
CA SER A 81 3.74 -8.24 5.58
C SER A 81 3.52 -9.47 4.70
N ALA A 82 3.54 -9.32 3.38
CA ALA A 82 3.46 -10.44 2.46
C ALA A 82 4.73 -11.32 2.60
N PRO A 83 4.60 -12.66 2.66
CA PRO A 83 5.75 -13.55 2.84
C PRO A 83 6.68 -13.58 1.62
N CYS A 84 6.17 -13.21 0.45
CA CYS A 84 6.88 -13.09 -0.81
C CYS A 84 6.26 -11.98 -1.65
N GLN A 85 6.96 -11.57 -2.71
CA GLN A 85 6.46 -10.58 -3.65
C GLN A 85 5.11 -11.01 -4.22
N LEU A 86 4.15 -10.09 -4.21
CA LEU A 86 2.83 -10.33 -4.79
C LEU A 86 2.93 -10.63 -6.29
N GLU A 87 1.99 -11.42 -6.79
CA GLU A 87 1.90 -11.65 -8.23
C GLU A 87 1.76 -10.33 -9.00
N ASN A 88 2.32 -10.29 -10.21
CA ASN A 88 2.22 -9.12 -11.09
C ASN A 88 0.77 -8.68 -11.34
N SER A 89 -0.19 -9.62 -11.30
CA SER A 89 -1.62 -9.33 -11.41
C SER A 89 -2.12 -8.40 -10.29
N LEU A 90 -1.63 -8.58 -9.05
CA LEU A 90 -1.94 -7.78 -7.88
C LEU A 90 -1.08 -6.52 -7.81
N LEU A 91 0.22 -6.63 -8.15
CA LEU A 91 1.09 -5.45 -8.21
C LEU A 91 0.55 -4.41 -9.20
N LYS A 92 0.01 -4.84 -10.34
CA LYS A 92 -0.65 -3.94 -11.32
C LYS A 92 -1.83 -3.16 -10.75
N VAL A 93 -2.41 -3.59 -9.62
CA VAL A 93 -3.49 -2.88 -8.92
C VAL A 93 -2.97 -1.67 -8.13
N VAL A 94 -1.79 -1.79 -7.52
CA VAL A 94 -1.29 -0.80 -6.54
C VAL A 94 -0.08 -0.01 -7.02
N VAL A 95 0.80 -0.62 -7.82
CA VAL A 95 2.03 0.01 -8.30
C VAL A 95 1.76 1.29 -9.08
N PRO A 96 0.76 1.40 -10.00
CA PRO A 96 0.50 2.65 -10.70
C PRO A 96 0.17 3.82 -9.74
N HIS A 97 -0.55 3.53 -8.65
CA HIS A 97 -0.87 4.54 -7.64
C HIS A 97 0.37 4.94 -6.84
N LEU A 98 1.19 3.98 -6.44
CA LEU A 98 2.44 4.23 -5.72
C LEU A 98 3.48 4.98 -6.57
N VAL A 99 3.56 4.69 -7.87
CA VAL A 99 4.40 5.42 -8.83
C VAL A 99 3.98 6.89 -8.89
N ASN A 100 2.67 7.17 -8.92
CA ASN A 100 2.17 8.54 -8.85
C ASN A 100 2.52 9.20 -7.50
N GLY A 101 2.36 8.46 -6.40
CA GLY A 101 2.77 8.92 -5.07
C GLY A 101 4.27 9.24 -4.99
N ALA A 102 5.13 8.44 -5.60
CA ALA A 102 6.59 8.65 -5.67
C ALA A 102 7.00 9.85 -6.53
N LYS A 103 6.06 10.44 -7.30
CA LYS A 103 6.26 11.67 -8.08
C LYS A 103 5.57 12.88 -7.47
N GLU A 104 4.97 12.71 -6.29
CA GLU A 104 4.18 13.75 -5.64
C GLU A 104 5.09 14.84 -5.05
N SER A 105 4.58 16.08 -4.92
CA SER A 105 5.38 17.24 -4.50
C SER A 105 5.67 17.26 -3.00
N ASN A 106 4.72 16.79 -2.18
CA ASN A 106 4.89 16.63 -0.74
C ASN A 106 5.89 15.48 -0.47
N SER A 107 6.96 15.81 0.26
CA SER A 107 8.03 14.85 0.55
C SER A 107 7.54 13.65 1.37
N ALA A 108 6.55 13.82 2.25
CA ALA A 108 6.07 12.72 3.09
C ALA A 108 5.31 11.66 2.28
N VAL A 109 4.43 12.08 1.36
CA VAL A 109 3.72 11.14 0.47
C VAL A 109 4.70 10.46 -0.48
N ARG A 110 5.63 11.24 -1.04
CA ARG A 110 6.68 10.75 -1.93
C ARG A 110 7.55 9.69 -1.28
N SER A 111 8.17 10.01 -0.14
CA SER A 111 9.05 9.07 0.56
C SER A 111 8.31 7.83 1.07
N ALA A 112 7.07 7.97 1.55
CA ALA A 112 6.27 6.82 1.94
C ALA A 112 5.94 5.91 0.74
N SER A 113 5.67 6.50 -0.42
CA SER A 113 5.36 5.75 -1.65
C SER A 113 6.60 5.06 -2.23
N GLU A 114 7.76 5.73 -2.22
CA GLU A 114 9.05 5.14 -2.59
C GLU A 114 9.37 3.93 -1.68
N LEU A 115 9.20 4.06 -0.37
CA LEU A 115 9.42 2.95 0.57
C LEU A 115 8.41 1.81 0.35
N ALA A 116 7.15 2.11 0.04
CA ALA A 116 6.17 1.08 -0.27
C ALA A 116 6.52 0.34 -1.57
N LEU A 117 7.08 1.02 -2.58
CA LEU A 117 7.60 0.37 -3.79
C LEU A 117 8.83 -0.50 -3.50
N VAL A 118 9.71 -0.10 -2.59
CA VAL A 118 10.81 -0.97 -2.12
C VAL A 118 10.26 -2.29 -1.60
N TYR A 119 9.24 -2.26 -0.75
CA TYR A 119 8.57 -3.46 -0.26
C TYR A 119 7.82 -4.23 -1.36
N ALA A 120 7.12 -3.52 -2.26
CA ALA A 120 6.37 -4.15 -3.36
C ALA A 120 7.25 -5.06 -4.24
N PHE A 121 8.50 -4.65 -4.47
CA PHE A 121 9.44 -5.33 -5.35
C PHE A 121 10.52 -6.13 -4.62
N HIS A 122 10.43 -6.20 -3.29
CA HIS A 122 11.50 -6.77 -2.46
C HIS A 122 12.87 -6.17 -2.81
N PHE A 123 12.90 -4.86 -3.07
CA PHE A 123 14.06 -4.18 -3.64
C PHE A 123 15.27 -4.18 -2.68
N GLN A 124 15.01 -4.41 -1.39
CA GLN A 124 16.04 -4.61 -0.37
C GLN A 124 16.78 -5.95 -0.50
N ASP A 125 16.15 -6.97 -1.10
CA ASP A 125 16.71 -8.32 -1.27
C ASP A 125 17.45 -8.46 -2.61
N GLY A 126 17.24 -7.53 -3.56
CA GLY A 126 17.82 -7.56 -4.89
C GLY A 126 16.98 -6.77 -5.89
N GLN A 127 17.31 -6.84 -7.18
CA GLN A 127 16.56 -6.16 -8.25
C GLN A 127 15.61 -7.08 -9.01
N ASP A 128 15.69 -8.40 -8.78
CA ASP A 128 14.97 -9.42 -9.53
C ASP A 128 13.44 -9.21 -9.50
N GLY A 129 12.91 -8.83 -8.33
CA GLY A 129 11.49 -8.55 -8.15
C GLY A 129 10.99 -7.34 -8.95
N PHE A 130 11.80 -6.29 -9.00
CA PHE A 130 11.56 -5.11 -9.82
C PHE A 130 11.68 -5.43 -11.31
N ASP A 131 12.73 -6.14 -11.72
CA ASP A 131 12.98 -6.50 -13.11
C ASP A 131 11.87 -7.43 -13.64
N ASN A 132 11.41 -8.38 -12.83
CA ASN A 132 10.27 -9.24 -13.17
C ASN A 132 9.00 -8.43 -13.42
N TYR A 133 8.68 -7.48 -12.53
CA TYR A 133 7.53 -6.61 -12.72
C TYR A 133 7.70 -5.70 -13.94
N LEU A 134 8.90 -5.15 -14.15
CA LEU A 134 9.24 -4.27 -15.27
C LEU A 134 9.10 -4.98 -16.63
N LEU A 135 9.38 -6.28 -16.70
CA LEU A 135 9.13 -7.11 -17.89
C LEU A 135 7.64 -7.34 -18.15
N SER A 136 6.79 -7.23 -17.13
CA SER A 136 5.33 -7.43 -17.25
C SER A 136 4.57 -6.19 -17.74
N VAL A 137 5.25 -5.05 -17.88
CA VAL A 137 4.69 -3.76 -18.29
C VAL A 137 5.40 -3.20 -19.52
N GLU A 138 4.71 -2.35 -20.26
CA GLU A 138 5.19 -1.80 -21.54
C GLU A 138 4.98 -0.29 -21.63
N GLY A 139 5.58 0.31 -22.66
CA GLY A 139 5.38 1.72 -23.01
C GLY A 139 5.74 2.69 -21.88
N ALA A 140 4.87 3.68 -21.66
CA ALA A 140 5.12 4.77 -20.70
C ALA A 140 5.29 4.27 -19.26
N ALA A 141 4.57 3.23 -18.85
CA ALA A 141 4.68 2.67 -17.50
C ALA A 141 6.09 2.13 -17.23
N LYS A 142 6.67 1.43 -18.22
CA LYS A 142 8.03 0.90 -18.14
C LYS A 142 9.07 2.02 -18.01
N THR A 143 8.96 3.07 -18.82
CA THR A 143 9.87 4.23 -18.75
C THR A 143 9.83 4.89 -17.38
N ILE A 144 8.63 5.17 -16.85
CA ILE A 144 8.46 5.84 -15.55
C ILE A 144 9.04 4.99 -14.40
N LEU A 145 8.85 3.68 -14.43
CA LEU A 145 9.42 2.79 -13.41
C LEU A 145 10.94 2.77 -13.45
N SER A 146 11.54 2.70 -14.64
CA SER A 146 13.00 2.76 -14.81
C SER A 146 13.57 4.08 -14.27
N GLU A 147 12.88 5.20 -14.46
CA GLU A 147 13.27 6.51 -13.91
C GLU A 147 13.21 6.54 -12.37
N LEU A 148 12.33 5.75 -11.75
CA LEU A 148 12.22 5.66 -10.28
C LEU A 148 13.26 4.74 -9.65
N GLN A 149 13.86 3.82 -10.40
CA GLN A 149 14.83 2.84 -9.89
C GLN A 149 15.99 3.46 -9.07
N PRO A 150 16.62 4.60 -9.46
CA PRO A 150 17.66 5.24 -8.67
C PRO A 150 17.15 5.74 -7.30
N ALA A 151 15.88 6.17 -7.24
CA ALA A 151 15.27 6.59 -5.98
C ALA A 151 15.06 5.41 -5.04
N LEU A 152 14.54 4.28 -5.53
CA LEU A 152 14.38 3.06 -4.74
C LEU A 152 15.72 2.54 -4.20
N ARG A 153 16.77 2.55 -5.04
CA ARG A 153 18.14 2.19 -4.62
C ARG A 153 18.66 3.11 -3.51
N ARG A 154 18.32 4.40 -3.56
CA ARG A 154 18.68 5.38 -2.53
C ARG A 154 17.99 5.06 -1.20
N VAL A 155 16.71 4.72 -1.23
CA VAL A 155 15.94 4.35 -0.02
C VAL A 155 16.58 3.14 0.66
N VAL A 156 16.86 2.06 -0.08
CA VAL A 156 17.53 0.87 0.45
C VAL A 156 18.92 1.20 1.02
N ARG A 157 19.72 1.98 0.29
CA ARG A 157 21.07 2.37 0.74
C ARG A 157 21.06 3.20 2.02
N ASN A 158 20.05 4.06 2.19
CA ASN A 158 19.93 4.89 3.38
C ASN A 158 19.48 4.09 4.61
N ALA A 159 19.10 2.81 4.45
CA ALA A 159 18.68 1.87 5.49
C ALA A 159 17.50 2.32 6.38
N ASP A 160 16.85 3.45 6.07
CA ASP A 160 15.62 3.88 6.72
C ASP A 160 14.41 3.19 6.09
N LEU A 161 14.29 1.90 6.38
CA LEU A 161 13.20 1.06 5.90
C LEU A 161 12.04 1.01 6.90
N THR A 162 11.88 2.03 7.75
CA THR A 162 10.86 2.00 8.80
C THR A 162 9.70 2.92 8.45
N PHE A 163 8.50 2.35 8.40
CA PHE A 163 7.29 3.14 8.43
C PHE A 163 6.93 3.51 9.86
N GLU A 164 6.20 4.62 10.02
CA GLU A 164 5.42 4.83 11.24
C GLU A 164 4.46 3.64 11.47
N PRO A 165 4.14 3.30 12.72
CA PRO A 165 3.19 2.23 13.02
C PRO A 165 1.86 2.41 12.28
N VAL A 166 1.24 1.32 11.82
CA VAL A 166 -0.09 1.39 11.18
C VAL A 166 -1.10 2.02 12.14
N SER A 167 -1.06 1.65 13.42
CA SER A 167 -1.88 2.24 14.47
C SER A 167 -1.15 3.37 15.19
N ASN A 168 -1.77 4.55 15.19
CA ASN A 168 -1.42 5.67 16.07
C ASN A 168 -2.40 5.79 17.24
N ILE A 169 -3.14 4.72 17.58
CA ILE A 169 -3.88 4.67 18.85
C ILE A 169 -2.81 4.87 19.92
N LEU A 170 -2.84 6.04 20.54
CA LEU A 170 -2.00 6.38 21.67
C LEU A 170 -2.02 5.15 22.59
N ALA A 171 -0.86 4.54 22.82
CA ALA A 171 -0.68 3.64 23.94
C ALA A 171 -0.90 4.50 25.19
N VAL A 172 -2.16 4.76 25.54
CA VAL A 172 -2.56 5.23 26.85
C VAL A 172 -2.26 4.05 27.75
N SER A 173 -1.04 4.03 28.25
CA SER A 173 -0.59 3.21 29.37
C SER A 173 -0.99 3.90 30.67
#